data_AF-W7WMP7-F1
#
_entry.id   AF-W7WMP7-F1
#
_cell.length_a   1.000
_cell.length_b   1.000
_cell.length_c   1.000
_cell.angle_alpha   90.00
_cell.angle_beta   90.00
_cell.angle_gamma   90.00
#
_symmetry.space_group_name_H-M   'P 1'
#
loop_
_entity.id
_entity.type
_entity.pdbx_description
1 polymer ?
#
loop_
_entity_poly.entity_id
_entity_poly.type
_entity_poly.pdbx_seq_one_letter_code
_entity_poly.pdbx_strand_id
1 'polypeptide(L)'
;MTNPETPEATRDARLEARVSAAQKSLLQQAAALSGRTLSEFVVASAQDAARRVIAEHEAIRLSREEQSAFVQALLKPPKPNARLERAAKAYRQRTGA
;
A
#
# COMPACT_ATOMS: atom_id res chain seq x y z
N MET A 1 13.50 -32.97 -8.64
CA MET A 1 12.86 -31.89 -7.85
C MET A 1 12.18 -30.95 -8.83
N THR A 2 10.87 -31.12 -9.02
CA THR A 2 10.03 -30.32 -9.91
C THR A 2 9.78 -28.95 -9.27
N ASN A 3 10.16 -27.89 -9.99
CA ASN A 3 9.94 -26.50 -9.62
C ASN A 3 8.41 -26.24 -9.56
N PRO A 4 7.86 -25.55 -8.54
CA PRO A 4 6.46 -25.18 -8.56
C PRO A 4 6.28 -24.10 -9.63
N GLU A 5 5.64 -24.47 -10.74
CA GLU A 5 5.14 -23.50 -11.70
C GLU A 5 4.17 -22.60 -10.95
N THR A 6 4.53 -21.31 -10.84
CA THR A 6 3.62 -20.30 -10.33
C THR A 6 2.43 -20.32 -11.29
N PRO A 7 1.18 -20.54 -10.84
CA PRO A 7 0.06 -20.56 -11.76
C PRO A 7 0.08 -19.24 -12.54
N GLU A 8 0.30 -19.30 -13.85
CA GLU A 8 0.13 -18.14 -14.71
C GLU A 8 -1.27 -17.61 -14.42
N ALA A 9 -1.34 -16.47 -13.74
CA ALA A 9 -2.61 -15.90 -13.32
C ALA A 9 -3.44 -15.65 -14.58
N THR A 10 -4.52 -16.41 -14.74
CA THR A 10 -5.46 -16.29 -15.85
C THR A 10 -5.86 -14.82 -15.97
N ARG A 11 -5.58 -14.19 -17.12
CA ARG A 11 -5.96 -12.79 -17.38
C ARG A 11 -7.43 -12.72 -17.78
N ASP A 12 -8.33 -13.06 -16.87
CA ASP A 12 -9.78 -13.10 -17.09
C ASP A 12 -10.48 -11.77 -16.75
N ALA A 13 -9.88 -10.93 -15.91
CA ALA A 13 -10.38 -9.61 -15.54
C ALA A 13 -10.00 -8.53 -16.56
N ARG A 14 -10.93 -7.59 -16.83
CA ARG A 14 -10.71 -6.43 -17.72
C ARG A 14 -10.65 -5.13 -16.93
N LEU A 15 -9.69 -4.28 -17.27
CA LEU A 15 -9.62 -2.89 -16.80
C LEU A 15 -10.21 -1.98 -17.89
N GLU A 16 -11.41 -1.47 -17.65
CA GLU A 16 -12.07 -0.56 -18.58
C GLU A 16 -11.84 0.90 -18.18
N ALA A 17 -11.27 1.69 -19.09
CA ALA A 17 -11.06 3.12 -18.90
C ALA A 17 -11.29 3.88 -20.20
N ARG A 18 -12.03 4.99 -20.12
CA ARG A 18 -12.17 5.94 -21.24
C ARG A 18 -11.04 6.96 -21.16
N VAL A 19 -10.34 7.14 -22.27
CA VAL A 19 -9.26 8.12 -22.40
C VAL A 19 -9.52 9.00 -23.62
N SER A 20 -9.10 10.26 -23.52
CA SER A 20 -9.06 11.17 -24.67
C SER A 20 -8.02 10.73 -25.70
N ALA A 21 -8.14 11.23 -26.94
CA ALA A 21 -7.14 10.98 -27.98
C ALA A 21 -5.74 11.46 -27.58
N ALA A 22 -5.65 12.61 -26.90
CA ALA A 22 -4.39 13.16 -26.39
C ALA A 22 -3.74 12.23 -25.36
N GLN A 23 -4.52 11.73 -24.40
CA GLN A 23 -4.03 10.76 -23.40
C GLN A 23 -3.58 9.46 -24.08
N LYS A 24 -4.33 8.94 -25.05
CA LYS A 24 -3.94 7.74 -25.78
C LYS A 24 -2.60 7.93 -26.51
N SER A 25 -2.42 9.06 -27.20
CA SER A 25 -1.18 9.37 -27.91
C SER A 25 0.02 9.47 -26.96
N LEU A 26 -0.15 10.16 -25.83
CA LEU A 26 0.88 10.25 -24.80
C LEU A 26 1.28 8.87 -24.25
N LEU A 27 0.30 8.02 -23.90
CA LEU A 27 0.55 6.68 -23.39
C LEU A 27 1.21 5.78 -24.44
N GLN A 28 0.83 5.92 -25.72
CA GLN A 28 1.46 5.19 -26.82
C GLN A 28 2.93 5.57 -27.00
N GLN A 29 3.25 6.87 -26.94
CA GLN A 29 4.62 7.34 -27.00
C GLN A 29 5.46 6.80 -25.84
N ALA A 30 4.93 6.86 -24.61
CA ALA A 30 5.60 6.32 -23.43
C ALA A 30 5.82 4.79 -23.52
N ALA A 31 4.82 4.06 -24.02
CA ALA A 31 4.93 2.62 -24.24
C ALA A 31 6.02 2.28 -25.27
N ALA A 32 6.07 3.01 -26.39
CA ALA A 32 7.09 2.85 -27.42
C ALA A 32 8.50 3.10 -26.88
N LEU A 33 8.69 4.18 -26.12
CA LEU A 33 9.97 4.49 -25.46
C LEU A 33 10.38 3.43 -24.44
N SER A 34 9.41 2.75 -23.82
CA SER A 34 9.64 1.68 -22.86
C SER A 34 9.84 0.30 -23.51
N GLY A 35 9.74 0.20 -24.85
CA GLY A 35 9.83 -1.06 -25.59
C GLY A 35 8.69 -2.04 -25.28
N ARG A 36 7.50 -1.54 -24.92
CA ARG A 36 6.34 -2.35 -24.51
C ARG A 36 5.12 -2.01 -25.37
N THR A 37 4.16 -2.94 -25.42
CA THR A 37 2.84 -2.61 -25.97
C THR A 37 2.11 -1.60 -25.08
N LEU A 38 1.15 -0.86 -25.65
CA LEU A 38 0.33 0.09 -24.87
C LEU A 38 -0.37 -0.60 -23.68
N SER A 39 -0.88 -1.82 -23.89
CA SER A 39 -1.58 -2.58 -22.85
C SER A 39 -0.64 -2.94 -21.69
N GLU A 40 0.54 -3.49 -22.00
CA GLU A 40 1.56 -3.83 -20.99
C GLU A 40 2.04 -2.60 -20.24
N PHE A 41 2.25 -1.49 -20.95
CA PHE A 41 2.64 -0.23 -20.32
C PHE A 41 1.59 0.26 -19.32
N VAL A 42 0.32 0.26 -19.72
CA VAL A 42 -0.78 0.73 -18.86
C VAL A 42 -0.95 -0.18 -17.65
N VAL A 43 -0.96 -1.49 -17.83
CA VAL A 43 -1.12 -2.45 -16.72
C VAL A 43 0.04 -2.34 -15.73
N ALA A 44 1.29 -2.32 -16.23
CA ALA A 44 2.47 -2.18 -15.36
C ALA A 44 2.46 -0.85 -14.62
N SER A 45 2.16 0.26 -15.31
CA SER A 45 2.11 1.59 -14.69
C SER A 45 1.02 1.70 -13.63
N ALA A 46 -0.17 1.13 -13.90
CA ALA A 46 -1.27 1.10 -12.95
C ALA A 46 -0.91 0.25 -11.72
N GLN A 47 -0.26 -0.90 -11.92
CA GLN A 47 0.19 -1.75 -10.82
C GLN A 47 1.24 -1.06 -9.94
N ASP A 48 2.21 -0.36 -10.54
CA ASP A 48 3.24 0.36 -9.80
C ASP A 48 2.68 1.60 -9.08
N ALA A 49 1.69 2.27 -9.67
CA ALA A 49 0.94 3.32 -8.96
C ALA A 49 0.16 2.76 -7.77
N ALA A 50 -0.57 1.66 -7.96
CA ALA A 50 -1.35 1.02 -6.91
C ALA A 50 -0.46 0.58 -5.73
N ARG A 51 0.68 -0.06 -6.02
CA ARG A 51 1.67 -0.45 -5.00
C ARG A 51 2.17 0.73 -4.18
N ARG A 52 2.48 1.86 -4.84
CA ARG A 52 2.94 3.07 -4.15
C ARG A 52 1.86 3.62 -3.22
N VAL A 53 0.63 3.75 -3.71
CA VAL A 53 -0.50 4.24 -2.89
C VAL A 53 -0.74 3.33 -1.69
N ILE A 54 -0.80 2.01 -1.89
CA ILE A 54 -0.97 1.05 -0.79
C ILE A 54 0.16 1.20 0.24
N ALA A 55 1.42 1.24 -0.20
CA ALA A 55 2.57 1.38 0.68
C ALA A 55 2.55 2.71 1.46
N GLU A 56 2.10 3.81 0.84
CA GLU A 56 1.95 5.11 1.51
C GLU A 56 0.90 5.09 2.61
N HIS A 57 -0.17 4.31 2.45
CA HIS A 57 -1.24 4.20 3.45
C HIS A 57 -0.95 3.15 4.54
N GLU A 58 -0.18 2.11 4.24
CA GLU A 58 0.10 1.02 5.19
C GLU A 58 1.41 1.20 5.97
N ALA A 59 2.38 1.96 5.44
CA ALA A 59 3.67 2.13 6.09
C ALA A 59 3.77 3.43 6.89
N ILE A 60 4.12 3.30 8.18
CA ILE A 60 4.52 4.45 8.99
C ILE A 60 6.01 4.70 8.76
N ARG A 61 6.36 5.82 8.12
CA ARG A 61 7.75 6.26 7.98
C ARG A 61 8.16 7.05 9.23
N LEU A 62 9.16 6.54 9.93
CA LEU A 62 9.73 7.18 11.12
C LEU A 62 11.12 7.74 10.79
N SER A 63 11.43 8.92 11.31
CA SER A 63 12.81 9.39 11.42
C SER A 63 13.63 8.47 12.33
N ARG A 64 14.95 8.65 12.33
CA ARG A 64 15.84 7.84 13.18
C ARG A 64 15.53 8.00 14.68
N GLU A 65 15.17 9.21 15.09
CA GLU A 65 14.81 9.52 16.47
C GLU A 65 13.50 8.85 16.86
N GLU A 66 12.48 8.97 16.00
CA GLU A 66 11.17 8.32 16.20
C GLU A 66 11.28 6.80 16.18
N GLN A 67 12.12 6.23 15.32
CA GLN A 67 12.38 4.78 15.29
C GLN A 67 13.00 4.32 16.61
N SER A 68 13.99 5.05 17.14
CA SER A 68 14.59 4.75 18.44
C SER A 68 13.56 4.84 19.56
N ALA A 69 12.73 5.89 19.58
CA ALA A 69 11.65 6.04 20.55
C ALA A 69 10.62 4.89 20.47
N PHE A 70 10.24 4.51 19.25
CA PHE A 70 9.30 3.40 19.00
C PHE A 70 9.86 2.07 19.51
N VAL A 71 11.11 1.73 19.17
CA VAL A 71 11.75 0.50 19.62
C VAL A 71 11.92 0.49 21.14
N GLN A 72 12.32 1.61 21.75
CA GLN A 72 12.41 1.71 23.21
C GLN A 72 11.05 1.51 23.88
N ALA A 73 9.97 2.06 23.31
CA ALA A 73 8.62 1.84 23.83
C ALA A 73 8.16 0.37 23.72
N LEU A 74 8.61 -0.37 22.71
CA LEU A 74 8.34 -1.82 22.59
C LEU A 74 9.15 -2.65 23.60
N LEU A 75 10.44 -2.34 23.77
CA LEU A 75 11.34 -3.10 24.65
C LEU A 75 11.15 -2.75 26.13
N LYS A 76 10.75 -1.50 26.42
CA LYS A 76 10.54 -0.96 27.77
C LYS A 76 9.21 -0.20 27.81
N PRO A 77 8.08 -0.93 27.80
CA PRO A 77 6.77 -0.29 27.73
C PRO A 77 6.53 0.58 28.98
N PRO A 78 6.21 1.87 28.81
CA PRO A 78 5.89 2.74 29.94
C PRO A 78 4.56 2.33 30.56
N LYS A 79 4.40 2.58 31.86
CA LYS A 79 3.11 2.41 32.53
C LYS A 79 2.08 3.39 31.95
N PRO A 80 0.81 2.98 31.78
CA PRO A 80 -0.27 3.89 31.44
C PRO A 80 -0.30 5.11 32.37
N ASN A 81 -0.56 6.29 31.82
CA ASN A 81 -0.77 7.47 32.65
C ASN A 81 -2.23 7.51 33.17
N ALA A 82 -2.46 8.32 34.21
CA ALA A 82 -3.78 8.44 34.84
C ALA A 82 -4.91 8.85 33.88
N ARG A 83 -4.60 9.52 32.75
CA ARG A 83 -5.59 9.89 31.73
C ARG A 83 -5.97 8.67 30.88
N LEU A 84 -5.00 7.86 30.47
CA LEU A 84 -5.22 6.63 29.71
C LEU A 84 -6.00 5.60 30.52
N GLU A 85 -5.68 5.46 31.81
CA GLU A 85 -6.42 4.58 32.73
C GLU A 85 -7.89 4.99 32.87
N ARG A 86 -8.15 6.30 33.06
CA ARG A 86 -9.51 6.85 33.11
C ARG A 86 -10.28 6.61 31.81
N ALA A 87 -9.64 6.83 30.67
CA ALA A 87 -10.26 6.59 29.36
C ALA A 87 -10.61 5.11 29.16
N ALA A 88 -9.71 4.19 29.51
CA ALA A 88 -9.96 2.75 29.43
C ALA A 88 -11.08 2.28 30.36
N LYS A 89 -11.22 2.89 31.55
CA LYS A 89 -12.33 2.62 32.47
C LYS A 89 -13.67 3.11 31.90
N ALA A 90 -13.70 4.32 31.37
CA ALA A 90 -14.90 4.90 30.77
C ALA A 90 -15.36 4.13 29.52
N TYR A 91 -14.42 3.65 28.71
CA TYR A 91 -14.71 2.81 27.54
C TYR A 91 -15.41 1.50 27.95
N ARG A 92 -14.85 0.76 28.92
CA ARG A 92 -15.45 -0.49 29.44
C ARG A 92 -16.88 -0.28 29.96
N GLN A 93 -17.11 0.81 30.68
CA GLN A 93 -18.44 1.17 31.18
C GLN A 93 -19.45 1.46 30.06
N ARG A 94 -19.01 1.98 28.91
CA ARG A 94 -19.87 2.28 27.75
C ARG A 94 -20.15 1.08 26.86
N THR A 95 -19.19 0.17 26.70
CA THR A 95 -19.29 -0.95 25.74
C THR A 95 -19.66 -2.28 26.39
N GLY A 96 -19.80 -2.36 27.72
CA GLY A 96 -20.28 -3.55 28.41
C GLY A 96 -19.34 -4.76 28.32
N ALA A 97 -18.04 -4.53 28.14
CA ALA A 97 -17.00 -5.57 28.15
C ALA A 97 -16.26 -5.60 29.49
#